data_AF-A0A383ACC2-F1
#
_entry.id   AF-A0A383ACC2-F1
#
_cell.length_a   1.000
_cell.length_b   1.000
_cell.length_c   1.000
_cell.angle_alpha   90.00
_cell.angle_beta   90.00
_cell.angle_gamma   90.00
#
_symmetry.space_group_name_H-M   'P 1'
#
loop_
_entity.id
_entity.type
_entity.pdbx_description
1 polymer ?
#
loop_
_entity_poly.entity_id
_entity_poly.type
_entity_poly.pdbx_seq_one_letter_code
_entity_poly.pdbx_strand_id
1 'polypeptide(L)'
;MKYDRFNLEEEIQNIWQTKDDLDAIAERHYDDPEGPMTEDEISNLLIGLSELHETRCKKLWRVFETMVHEKSFNEKNNGTKENSSETETTQD
;
A
#
# COMPACT_ATOMS: atom_id res chain seq x y z
N MET A 1 1.43 -15.98 -8.91
CA MET A 1 0.79 -15.57 -7.63
C MET A 1 -0.35 -14.66 -8.00
N LYS A 2 -1.49 -14.78 -7.33
CA LYS A 2 -2.60 -13.83 -7.46
C LYS A 2 -2.46 -12.81 -6.34
N TYR A 3 -2.44 -11.52 -6.67
CA TYR A 3 -2.44 -10.46 -5.66
C TYR A 3 -3.87 -10.11 -5.27
N ASP A 4 -4.06 -9.77 -4.00
CA ASP A 4 -5.31 -9.23 -3.50
C ASP A 4 -5.10 -7.90 -2.76
N ARG A 5 -6.19 -7.37 -2.19
CA ARG A 5 -6.17 -6.08 -1.48
C ARG A 5 -5.20 -6.06 -0.30
N PHE A 6 -4.93 -7.19 0.35
CA PHE A 6 -4.03 -7.25 1.48
C PHE A 6 -2.58 -7.16 1.04
N ASN A 7 -2.22 -7.74 -0.12
CA ASN A 7 -0.91 -7.52 -0.70
C ASN A 7 -0.69 -6.06 -1.08
N LEU A 8 -1.71 -5.40 -1.65
CA LEU A 8 -1.63 -3.98 -1.98
C LEU A 8 -1.47 -3.12 -0.71
N GLU A 9 -2.26 -3.41 0.32
CA GLU A 9 -2.16 -2.74 1.63
C GLU A 9 -0.76 -2.91 2.24
N GLU A 10 -0.21 -4.13 2.23
CA GLU A 10 1.14 -4.42 2.73
C GLU A 10 2.20 -3.56 2.03
N GLU A 11 2.18 -3.47 0.69
CA GLU A 11 3.16 -2.64 -0.02
C GLU A 11 2.98 -1.14 0.23
N ILE A 12 1.73 -0.69 0.41
CA ILE A 12 1.45 0.70 0.80
C ILE A 12 2.03 0.99 2.19
N GLN A 13 1.82 0.09 3.16
CA GLN A 13 2.40 0.22 4.50
C GLN A 13 3.93 0.23 4.47
N ASN A 14 4.55 -0.60 3.63
CA ASN A 14 6.01 -0.63 3.46
C ASN A 14 6.56 0.72 2.98
N ILE A 15 5.84 1.45 2.11
CA ILE A 15 6.25 2.79 1.69
C ILE A 15 6.13 3.80 2.83
N TRP A 16 5.08 3.70 3.64
CA TRP A 16 4.87 4.60 4.77
C TRP A 16 6.00 4.52 5.81
N GLN A 17 6.66 3.38 5.94
CA GLN A 17 7.85 3.22 6.81
C GLN A 17 8.98 4.19 6.47
N THR A 18 9.07 4.73 5.24
CA THR A 18 10.08 5.75 4.89
C THR A 18 9.99 6.98 5.80
N LYS A 19 8.81 7.33 6.31
CA LYS A 19 8.68 8.42 7.28
C LYS A 19 9.37 8.07 8.60
N ASP A 20 9.23 6.84 9.09
CA ASP A 20 9.86 6.42 10.34
C ASP A 20 11.39 6.29 10.16
N ASP A 21 11.84 5.85 8.98
CA ASP A 21 13.25 5.85 8.60
C ASP A 21 13.84 7.29 8.62
N LEU A 22 13.10 8.30 8.14
CA LEU A 22 13.51 9.71 8.18
C LEU A 22 13.58 10.25 9.62
N ASP A 23 12.61 9.91 10.45
CA ASP A 23 12.60 10.32 11.86
C ASP A 23 13.81 9.73 12.61
N ALA A 24 14.15 8.47 12.35
CA ALA A 24 15.34 7.83 12.93
C ALA A 24 16.65 8.52 12.49
N ILE A 25 16.74 8.94 11.22
CA ILE A 25 17.88 9.73 10.72
C ILE A 25 17.93 11.09 11.44
N ALA A 26 16.79 11.74 11.64
CA ALA A 26 16.73 13.02 12.34
C ALA A 26 17.13 12.88 13.82
N GLU A 27 16.60 11.89 14.54
CA GLU A 27 16.96 11.59 15.93
C GLU A 27 18.48 11.32 16.04
N ARG A 28 19.04 10.49 15.14
CA ARG A 28 20.49 10.27 15.11
C ARG A 28 21.29 11.55 14.87
N HIS A 29 20.79 12.48 14.06
CA HIS A 29 21.50 13.72 13.77
C HIS A 29 21.43 14.73 14.93
N TYR A 30 20.30 14.83 15.63
CA TYR A 30 20.09 15.88 16.62
C TYR A 30 20.32 15.43 18.07
N ASP A 31 20.03 14.18 18.40
CA ASP A 31 19.88 13.72 19.79
C ASP A 31 20.96 12.70 20.21
N ASP A 32 21.83 12.27 19.30
CA ASP A 32 22.86 11.27 19.59
C ASP A 32 23.99 11.83 20.49
N PRO A 33 24.40 11.11 21.55
CA PRO A 33 25.42 11.56 22.49
C PRO A 33 26.82 11.71 21.87
N GLU A 34 27.10 11.08 20.73
CA GLU A 34 28.35 11.23 19.98
C GLU A 34 28.37 12.53 19.13
N GLY A 35 27.24 13.24 19.08
CA GLY A 35 27.08 14.48 18.32
C GLY A 35 26.46 14.27 16.93
N PRO A 36 26.25 15.38 16.20
CA PRO A 36 25.57 15.34 14.91
C PRO A 36 26.40 14.60 13.86
N MET A 37 25.70 13.94 12.94
CA MET A 37 26.33 13.33 11.78
C MET A 37 27.04 14.37 10.90
N THR A 38 28.13 13.96 10.27
CA THR A 38 28.79 14.74 9.22
C THR A 38 27.90 14.86 7.97
N GLU A 39 28.21 15.83 7.11
CA GLU A 39 27.52 16.04 5.83
C GLU A 39 27.59 14.79 4.92
N ASP A 40 28.73 14.07 4.93
CA ASP A 40 28.90 12.86 4.14
C ASP A 40 28.05 11.69 4.70
N GLU A 41 27.98 11.54 6.02
CA GLU A 41 27.17 10.50 6.65
C GLU A 41 25.67 10.69 6.39
N ILE A 42 25.16 11.92 6.57
CA ILE A 42 23.76 12.22 6.27
C ILE A 42 23.46 12.05 4.78
N SER A 43 24.38 12.47 3.89
CA SER A 43 24.23 12.28 2.44
C SER A 43 24.14 10.80 2.07
N ASN A 44 25.02 9.96 2.63
CA ASN A 44 25.01 8.51 2.37
C ASN A 44 23.69 7.85 2.82
N LEU A 45 23.17 8.23 3.99
CA LEU A 45 21.89 7.71 4.49
C LEU A 45 20.72 8.15 3.62
N LEU A 46 20.68 9.42 3.21
CA LEU A 46 19.59 9.95 2.37
C LEU A 46 19.61 9.35 0.97
N ILE A 47 20.79 9.12 0.37
CA ILE A 47 20.91 8.42 -0.91
C ILE A 47 20.38 6.98 -0.77
N GLY A 48 20.83 6.26 0.26
CA GLY A 48 20.37 4.89 0.52
C GLY A 48 18.86 4.81 0.75
N LEU A 49 18.29 5.74 1.52
CA LEU A 49 16.86 5.80 1.78
C LEU A 49 16.05 6.17 0.53
N SER A 50 16.56 7.08 -0.29
CA SER A 50 15.93 7.44 -1.57
C SER A 50 15.84 6.23 -2.52
N GLU A 51 16.93 5.48 -2.67
CA GLU A 51 16.94 4.25 -3.50
C GLU A 51 16.03 3.15 -2.92
N LEU A 52 15.99 3.02 -1.60
CA LEU A 52 15.09 2.07 -0.93
C LEU A 52 13.61 2.46 -1.13
N HIS A 53 13.28 3.74 -0.99
CA HIS A 53 11.93 4.25 -1.23
C HIS A 53 11.50 4.00 -2.68
N GLU A 54 12.34 4.33 -3.66
CA GLU A 54 12.10 4.04 -5.07
C GLU A 54 11.89 2.53 -5.32
N THR A 55 12.67 1.68 -4.67
CA THR A 55 12.52 0.22 -4.76
C THR A 55 11.17 -0.26 -4.20
N ARG A 56 10.74 0.27 -3.04
CA ARG A 56 9.42 -0.01 -2.45
C ARG A 56 8.29 0.46 -3.38
N CYS A 57 8.41 1.66 -3.97
CA CYS A 57 7.48 2.20 -4.95
C CYS A 57 7.34 1.31 -6.20
N LYS A 58 8.46 0.84 -6.78
CA LYS A 58 8.44 -0.09 -7.92
C LYS A 58 7.71 -1.39 -7.60
N LYS A 59 7.89 -1.91 -6.38
CA LYS A 59 7.21 -3.12 -5.92
C LYS A 59 5.71 -2.90 -5.75
N LEU A 60 5.31 -1.81 -5.08
CA LEU A 60 3.90 -1.40 -4.99
C LEU A 60 3.27 -1.28 -6.39
N TRP A 61 3.95 -0.57 -7.30
CA TRP A 61 3.46 -0.35 -8.65
C TRP A 61 3.22 -1.67 -9.39
N ARG A 62 4.13 -2.63 -9.27
CA ARG A 62 3.96 -3.97 -9.85
C ARG A 62 2.74 -4.71 -9.30
N VAL A 63 2.49 -4.62 -7.98
CA VAL A 63 1.30 -5.22 -7.35
C VAL A 63 0.04 -4.56 -7.88
N PHE A 64 0.01 -3.23 -7.90
CA PHE A 64 -1.09 -2.44 -8.42
C PHE A 64 -1.41 -2.77 -9.90
N GLU A 65 -0.41 -2.71 -10.79
CA GLU A 65 -0.60 -3.02 -12.22
C GLU A 65 -1.13 -4.44 -12.43
N THR A 66 -0.61 -5.41 -11.68
CA THR A 66 -1.09 -6.80 -11.76
C THR A 66 -2.56 -6.89 -11.37
N MET A 67 -2.98 -6.23 -10.29
CA MET A 67 -4.37 -6.22 -9.86
C MET A 67 -5.29 -5.53 -10.87
N VAL A 68 -4.82 -4.47 -11.53
CA VAL A 68 -5.56 -3.80 -12.61
C VAL A 68 -5.74 -4.75 -13.79
N HIS A 69 -4.67 -5.42 -14.24
CA HIS A 69 -4.73 -6.40 -15.32
C HIS A 69 -5.67 -7.58 -15.01
N GLU A 70 -5.71 -8.02 -13.75
CA GLU A 70 -6.59 -9.09 -13.29
C GLU A 70 -8.04 -8.63 -13.04
N LYS A 71 -8.36 -7.35 -13.26
CA LYS A 71 -9.67 -6.74 -13.00
C LYS A 71 -10.13 -6.94 -11.55
N SER A 72 -9.18 -6.95 -10.61
CA SER A 72 -9.42 -7.23 -9.19
C SER A 72 -10.22 -6.14 -8.47
N PHE A 73 -10.44 -4.99 -9.09
CA PHE A 73 -11.19 -3.85 -8.55
C PHE A 73 -12.65 -3.78 -9.00
N ASN A 74 -13.10 -4.69 -9.87
CA ASN A 74 -14.48 -4.69 -10.33
C ASN A 74 -15.41 -5.26 -9.25
N GLU A 75 -16.41 -4.48 -8.84
CA GLU A 75 -17.49 -4.99 -7.99
C GLU A 75 -18.25 -6.12 -8.73
N LYS A 76 -18.37 -7.27 -8.09
CA LYS A 76 -19.32 -8.29 -8.54
C LYS A 76 -20.71 -7.74 -8.24
N ASN A 77 -21.41 -7.25 -9.27
CA ASN A 77 -22.85 -7.06 -9.22
C ASN A 77 -23.50 -8.43 -9.01
N ASN A 78 -23.66 -8.82 -7.74
CA ASN A 78 -24.47 -9.96 -7.36
C ASN A 78 -25.92 -9.54 -7.56
N GLY A 79 -26.42 -9.67 -8.80
CA GLY A 79 -27.79 -9.31 -9.15
C GLY A 79 -28.76 -9.92 -8.14
N THR A 80 -29.49 -9.06 -7.44
CA THR A 80 -30.64 -9.44 -6.64
C THR A 80 -31.61 -10.15 -7.57
N LYS A 81 -31.64 -11.48 -7.55
CA LYS A 81 -32.76 -12.24 -8.09
C LYS A 81 -33.90 -12.08 -7.08
N GLU A 82 -34.63 -10.98 -7.18
CA GLU A 82 -35.96 -10.89 -6.58
C GLU A 82 -36.81 -11.97 -7.25
N ASN A 83 -37.17 -13.00 -6.49
CA ASN A 83 -38.14 -14.00 -6.91
C ASN A 83 -39.49 -13.31 -7.13
N SER A 84 -39.88 -13.14 -8.40
CA SER A 84 -41.27 -12.88 -8.76
C SER A 84 -42.10 -14.14 -8.47
N SER A 85 -42.87 -14.11 -7.38
CA SER A 85 -44.00 -15.02 -7.19
C SER A 85 -45.30 -14.26 -7.48
N GLU A 86 -45.71 -14.30 -8.75
CA GLU A 86 -47.12 -14.44 -9.14
C GLU A 86 -47.59 -15.80 -8.59
N THR A 87 -48.78 -16.09 -8.07
CA THR A 87 -50.11 -15.45 -7.96
C THR A 87 -50.88 -16.36 -7.02
N GLU A 88 -51.74 -15.85 -6.15
CA GLU A 88 -52.98 -16.56 -5.80
C GLU A 88 -54.07 -15.54 -5.47
N THR A 89 -54.91 -15.31 -6.48
CA THR A 89 -56.21 -14.65 -6.36
C THR A 89 -57.08 -15.53 -5.46
N THR A 90 -57.57 -15.01 -4.35
CA THR A 90 -58.71 -15.63 -3.66
C THR A 90 -59.93 -14.73 -3.85
N GLN A 91 -60.84 -15.17 -4.72
CA GLN A 91 -62.25 -14.78 -4.70
C GLN A 91 -62.94 -15.62 -3.62
N ASP A 92 -63.52 -14.97 -2.61
CA ASP A 92 -64.96 -15.00 -2.28
C ASP A 92 -65.26 -14.09 -1.08
#